data_AF-A0A9P0CL07-F1
#
_entry.id   AF-A0A9P0CL07-F1
#
_cell.length_a   1.000
_cell.length_b   1.000
_cell.length_c   1.000
_cell.angle_alpha   90.00
_cell.angle_beta   90.00
_cell.angle_gamma   90.00
#
_symmetry.space_group_name_H-M   'P 1'
#
loop_
_entity.id
_entity.type
_entity.pdbx_description
1 polymer ?
#
loop_
_entity_poly.entity_id
_entity_poly.type
_entity_poly.pdbx_seq_one_letter_code
_entity_poly.pdbx_strand_id
1 'polypeptide(L)'
;MMIEVVKLFVVVIVTVKFTEACNGYHIKINRIETCIDNSIIQPKNIAVNLDKDCNIVYGGCLEFTKPVKTMMATYEISKAPLPLITGDLDMCQLAGTIKMPQLLQIVNGFGFPKKCPIAAKKFCATGNKSISIAKFKNQLSMAAGLTELKLNIDHDNGKSCVAVSLTVSKR
;
A
#
# COMPACT_ATOMS: atom_id res chain seq x y z
N MET A 1 -10.17 25.65 42.68
CA MET A 1 -10.36 24.42 41.87
C MET A 1 -10.17 24.66 40.37
N MET A 2 -10.78 25.69 39.78
CA MET A 2 -10.65 26.02 38.34
C MET A 2 -9.22 26.35 37.88
N ILE A 3 -8.46 27.07 38.70
CA ILE A 3 -7.10 27.55 38.35
C ILE A 3 -6.09 26.38 38.21
N GLU A 4 -6.24 25.32 39.01
CA GLU A 4 -5.38 24.13 38.94
C GLU A 4 -5.65 23.29 37.68
N VAL A 5 -6.92 23.21 37.24
CA VAL A 5 -7.30 22.54 35.98
C VAL A 5 -6.74 23.30 34.77
N VAL A 6 -6.76 24.63 34.80
CA VAL A 6 -6.22 25.47 33.72
C VAL A 6 -4.70 25.33 33.62
N LYS A 7 -3.97 25.30 34.74
CA LYS A 7 -2.52 25.04 34.75
C LYS A 7 -2.18 23.66 34.21
N LEU A 8 -2.93 22.62 34.59
CA LEU A 8 -2.75 21.25 34.10
C LEU A 8 -2.96 21.17 32.58
N PHE A 9 -3.98 21.85 32.06
CA PHE A 9 -4.27 21.93 30.63
C PHE A 9 -3.14 22.64 29.84
N VAL A 10 -2.62 23.74 30.38
CA VAL A 10 -1.51 24.50 29.77
C VAL A 10 -0.22 23.67 29.76
N VAL A 11 0.08 22.91 30.82
CA VAL A 11 1.25 22.02 30.87
C VAL A 11 1.13 20.88 29.84
N VAL A 12 -0.04 20.27 29.66
CA VAL A 12 -0.27 19.24 28.63
C VAL A 12 -0.04 19.82 27.23
N ILE A 13 -0.59 20.99 26.93
CA ILE A 13 -0.45 21.65 25.61
C ILE A 13 1.01 21.99 25.28
N VAL A 14 1.83 22.38 26.26
CA VAL A 14 3.22 22.79 26.04
C VAL A 14 4.19 21.59 26.02
N THR A 15 3.79 20.45 26.57
CA THR A 15 4.62 19.22 26.64
C THR A 15 4.34 18.20 25.54
N VAL A 16 3.22 18.28 24.81
CA VAL A 16 2.96 17.38 23.66
C VAL A 16 3.82 17.79 22.46
N LYS A 17 5.13 17.52 22.53
CA LYS A 17 6.08 17.58 21.41
C LYS A 17 6.20 16.25 20.68
N PHE A 18 5.08 15.58 20.42
CA PHE A 18 5.09 14.30 19.72
C PHE A 18 4.06 14.31 18.60
N THR A 19 4.45 14.87 17.45
CA THR A 19 3.76 14.60 16.19
C THR A 19 4.17 13.20 15.73
N GLU A 20 3.71 12.17 16.42
CA GLU A 20 4.01 10.80 16.04
C GLU A 20 3.11 10.38 14.86
N ALA A 21 3.56 10.59 13.62
CA ALA A 21 2.92 10.10 12.39
C ALA A 21 1.37 9.94 12.51
N CYS A 22 0.81 8.78 12.18
CA CYS A 22 -0.60 8.51 12.44
C CYS A 22 -0.76 7.71 13.75
N ASN A 23 -1.13 8.35 14.86
CA ASN A 23 -1.27 7.72 16.19
C ASN A 23 0.00 6.98 16.68
N GLY A 24 1.19 7.46 16.35
CA GLY A 24 2.44 6.76 16.70
C GLY A 24 2.99 5.87 15.61
N TYR A 25 2.18 5.53 14.60
CA TYR A 25 2.54 4.47 13.66
C TYR A 25 3.23 4.99 12.42
N HIS A 26 4.24 4.24 11.98
CA HIS A 26 4.92 4.43 10.71
C HIS A 26 4.95 3.13 9.90
N ILE A 27 5.06 3.28 8.57
CA ILE A 27 5.19 2.19 7.63
C ILE A 27 6.63 2.18 7.11
N LYS A 28 7.28 1.02 7.13
CA LYS A 28 8.57 0.79 6.50
C LYS A 28 8.41 -0.27 5.42
N ILE A 29 8.78 0.06 4.19
CA ILE A 29 8.96 -0.93 3.14
C ILE A 29 10.31 -1.62 3.39
N ASN A 30 10.27 -2.92 3.64
CA ASN A 30 11.48 -3.72 3.82
C ASN A 30 12.01 -4.21 2.48
N ARG A 31 11.10 -4.63 1.58
CA ARG A 31 11.44 -5.21 0.27
C ARG A 31 10.30 -5.05 -0.72
N ILE A 32 10.62 -4.72 -1.97
CA ILE A 32 9.72 -4.83 -3.13
C ILE A 32 10.55 -5.35 -4.29
N GLU A 33 10.24 -6.54 -4.78
CA GLU A 33 11.04 -7.18 -5.83
C GLU A 33 10.21 -8.09 -6.71
N THR A 34 10.77 -8.45 -7.87
CA THR A 34 10.23 -9.52 -8.70
C THR A 34 10.72 -10.87 -8.18
N CYS A 35 9.82 -11.85 -8.07
CA CYS A 35 10.16 -13.19 -7.59
C CYS A 35 10.43 -14.22 -8.71
N ILE A 36 10.41 -13.79 -9.96
CA ILE A 36 10.80 -14.59 -11.12
C ILE A 36 11.63 -13.75 -12.10
N ASP A 37 12.49 -14.42 -12.86
CA ASP A 37 13.17 -13.82 -13.99
C ASP A 37 12.18 -13.51 -15.12
N ASN A 38 12.47 -12.47 -15.91
CA ASN A 38 11.63 -12.04 -17.04
C ASN A 38 10.16 -11.72 -16.68
N SER A 39 9.90 -11.31 -15.43
CA SER A 39 8.60 -10.78 -15.01
C SER A 39 8.14 -9.65 -15.93
N ILE A 40 6.93 -9.75 -16.48
CA ILE A 40 6.34 -8.70 -17.35
C ILE A 40 6.17 -7.40 -16.57
N ILE A 41 5.75 -7.49 -15.31
CA ILE A 41 5.59 -6.35 -14.40
C ILE A 41 6.87 -6.19 -13.57
N GLN A 42 7.46 -5.01 -13.61
CA GLN A 42 8.65 -4.65 -12.85
C GLN A 42 8.41 -3.40 -12.00
N PRO A 43 8.43 -3.51 -10.65
CA PRO A 43 8.42 -2.34 -9.79
C PRO A 43 9.75 -1.59 -9.88
N LYS A 44 9.68 -0.26 -9.99
CA LYS A 44 10.85 0.64 -10.06
C LYS A 44 10.68 1.78 -9.06
N ASN A 45 11.64 1.93 -8.16
CA ASN A 45 11.71 3.03 -7.18
C ASN A 45 10.41 3.24 -6.39
N ILE A 46 9.75 2.14 -6.00
CA ILE A 46 8.51 2.23 -5.22
C ILE A 46 8.84 2.71 -3.81
N ALA A 47 8.14 3.75 -3.37
CA ALA A 47 8.23 4.29 -2.03
C ALA A 47 6.82 4.42 -1.44
N VAL A 48 6.70 4.09 -0.16
CA VAL A 48 5.45 4.23 0.60
C VAL A 48 5.81 4.79 1.97
N ASN A 49 5.10 5.82 2.40
CA ASN A 49 5.25 6.45 3.70
C ASN A 49 3.87 6.73 4.32
N LEU A 50 3.82 6.84 5.64
CA LEU A 50 2.64 7.29 6.38
C LEU A 50 2.94 8.65 7.00
N ASP A 51 2.21 9.68 6.57
CA ASP A 51 2.38 11.02 7.11
C ASP A 51 1.64 11.22 8.45
N LYS A 52 1.84 12.42 9.03
CA LYS A 52 1.23 12.83 10.31
C LYS A 52 -0.29 13.01 10.25
N ASP A 53 -0.83 13.19 9.05
CA ASP A 53 -2.25 13.41 8.80
C ASP A 53 -2.97 12.10 8.44
N CYS A 54 -2.31 10.96 8.71
CA CYS A 54 -2.80 9.63 8.40
C CYS A 54 -3.05 9.40 6.90
N ASN A 55 -2.21 9.97 6.04
CA ASN A 55 -2.21 9.66 4.62
C ASN A 55 -1.06 8.71 4.28
N ILE A 56 -1.40 7.66 3.53
CA ILE A 56 -0.42 6.86 2.84
C ILE A 56 0.04 7.65 1.62
N VAL A 57 1.27 8.14 1.66
CA VAL A 57 1.94 8.81 0.54
C VAL A 57 2.76 7.76 -0.20
N TYR A 58 2.54 7.62 -1.50
CA TYR A 58 3.23 6.62 -2.30
C TYR A 58 3.72 7.21 -3.62
N GLY A 59 4.77 6.58 -4.15
CA GLY A 59 5.36 6.96 -5.43
C GLY A 59 6.17 5.83 -6.04
N GLY A 60 6.69 6.10 -7.24
CA GLY A 60 7.45 5.14 -8.02
C GLY A 60 6.68 4.69 -9.25
N CYS A 61 7.15 3.64 -9.90
CA CYS A 61 6.59 3.21 -11.18
C CYS A 61 6.47 1.70 -11.29
N LEU A 62 5.47 1.25 -12.04
CA LEU A 62 5.30 -0.11 -12.52
C LEU A 62 5.56 -0.13 -14.02
N GLU A 63 6.54 -0.91 -14.44
CA GLU A 63 6.92 -1.06 -15.84
C GLU A 63 6.37 -2.36 -16.41
N PHE A 64 5.67 -2.25 -17.53
CA PHE A 64 5.18 -3.40 -18.30
C PHE A 64 6.11 -3.58 -19.49
N THR A 65 6.87 -4.68 -19.50
CA THR A 65 7.85 -4.96 -20.57
C THR A 65 7.19 -5.47 -21.85
N LYS A 66 5.94 -5.96 -21.76
CA LYS A 66 5.13 -6.46 -22.89
C LYS A 66 3.68 -5.99 -22.76
N PRO A 67 2.95 -5.83 -23.87
CA PRO A 67 1.51 -5.57 -23.80
C PRO A 67 0.79 -6.83 -23.32
N VAL A 68 -0.27 -6.69 -22.54
CA VAL A 68 -1.03 -7.81 -21.97
C VAL A 68 -2.52 -7.62 -22.18
N LYS A 69 -3.23 -8.70 -22.51
CA LYS A 69 -4.68 -8.71 -22.75
C LYS A 69 -5.46 -9.28 -21.57
N THR A 70 -4.84 -10.15 -20.79
CA THR A 70 -5.42 -10.76 -19.58
C THR A 70 -4.45 -10.65 -18.42
N MET A 71 -4.98 -10.66 -17.19
CA MET A 71 -4.18 -10.52 -15.98
C MET A 71 -4.88 -11.17 -14.79
N MET A 72 -4.67 -12.47 -14.59
CA MET A 72 -5.17 -13.18 -13.40
C MET A 72 -4.10 -13.19 -12.33
N ALA A 73 -4.45 -12.75 -11.14
CA ALA A 73 -3.53 -12.69 -10.03
C ALA A 73 -3.98 -13.59 -8.88
N THR A 74 -3.07 -14.40 -8.36
CA THR A 74 -3.22 -15.07 -7.08
C THR A 74 -2.40 -14.30 -6.05
N TYR A 75 -3.06 -13.86 -4.97
CA TYR A 75 -2.40 -13.17 -3.87
C TYR A 75 -2.20 -14.10 -2.69
N GLU A 76 -1.09 -13.91 -1.98
CA GLU A 76 -0.77 -14.57 -0.71
C GLU A 76 -0.37 -13.49 0.28
N ILE A 77 -1.08 -13.38 1.40
CA ILE A 77 -0.79 -12.44 2.49
C ILE A 77 -0.43 -13.23 3.74
N SER A 78 0.80 -13.05 4.20
CA SER A 78 1.32 -13.63 5.43
C SER A 78 1.47 -12.55 6.50
N LYS A 79 0.85 -12.75 7.65
CA LYS A 79 0.93 -11.86 8.81
C LYS A 79 0.67 -12.63 10.09
N ALA A 80 1.71 -12.91 10.87
CA ALA A 80 1.53 -13.58 12.15
C ALA A 80 0.66 -12.74 13.12
N PRO A 81 -0.23 -13.37 13.91
CA PRO A 81 -0.51 -14.80 14.03
C PRO A 81 -1.62 -15.31 13.08
N LEU A 82 -2.05 -14.52 12.10
CA LEU A 82 -3.10 -14.90 11.17
C LEU A 82 -2.63 -16.04 10.25
N PRO A 83 -3.54 -16.96 9.86
CA PRO A 83 -3.23 -17.94 8.83
C PRO A 83 -2.92 -17.24 7.50
N LEU A 84 -2.23 -17.94 6.60
CA LEU A 84 -1.98 -17.45 5.25
C LEU A 84 -3.30 -17.16 4.54
N ILE A 85 -3.50 -15.90 4.13
CA ILE A 85 -4.69 -15.48 3.40
C ILE A 85 -4.35 -15.56 1.91
N THR A 86 -5.14 -16.32 1.16
CA THR A 86 -4.95 -16.46 -0.29
C THR A 86 -6.24 -16.20 -1.04
N GLY A 87 -6.13 -15.84 -2.31
CA GLY A 87 -7.27 -15.73 -3.19
C GLY A 87 -6.87 -15.30 -4.60
N ASP A 88 -7.85 -15.37 -5.50
CA ASP A 88 -7.67 -15.01 -6.90
C ASP A 88 -8.38 -13.71 -7.24
N LEU A 89 -7.82 -12.98 -8.20
CA LEU A 89 -8.30 -11.69 -8.61
C LEU A 89 -8.12 -11.49 -10.11
N ASP A 90 -9.22 -11.14 -10.77
CA ASP A 90 -9.16 -10.63 -12.13
C ASP A 90 -8.76 -9.14 -12.14
N MET A 91 -7.48 -8.88 -12.48
CA MET A 91 -6.96 -7.52 -12.52
C MET A 91 -7.47 -6.70 -13.72
N CYS A 92 -8.04 -7.34 -14.74
CA CYS A 92 -8.72 -6.65 -15.84
C CYS A 92 -10.14 -6.19 -15.45
N GLN A 93 -10.71 -6.75 -14.38
CA GLN A 93 -12.07 -6.47 -13.89
C GLN A 93 -12.11 -5.76 -12.52
N LEU A 94 -10.99 -5.19 -12.05
CA LEU A 94 -10.86 -4.57 -10.72
C LEU A 94 -11.98 -3.58 -10.38
N ALA A 95 -12.41 -2.77 -11.36
CA ALA A 95 -13.46 -1.78 -11.15
C ALA A 95 -14.84 -2.39 -10.85
N GLY A 96 -15.11 -3.62 -11.29
CA GLY A 96 -16.36 -4.34 -11.04
C GLY A 96 -16.27 -5.32 -9.87
N THR A 97 -15.09 -5.91 -9.65
CA THR A 97 -14.91 -7.00 -8.67
C THR A 97 -14.57 -6.51 -7.27
N ILE A 98 -13.91 -5.35 -7.13
CA ILE A 98 -13.35 -4.92 -5.86
C ILE A 98 -14.22 -3.88 -5.16
N LYS A 99 -14.80 -4.28 -4.02
CA LYS A 99 -15.52 -3.40 -3.08
C LYS A 99 -14.58 -2.61 -2.15
N MET A 100 -13.35 -2.32 -2.58
CA MET A 100 -12.34 -1.57 -1.81
C MET A 100 -11.97 -0.27 -2.54
N PRO A 101 -12.63 0.86 -2.22
CA PRO A 101 -12.37 2.16 -2.86
C PRO A 101 -10.91 2.60 -2.79
N GLN A 102 -10.17 2.22 -1.75
CA GLN A 102 -8.77 2.58 -1.56
C GLN A 102 -7.88 1.94 -2.63
N LEU A 103 -8.15 0.70 -3.02
CA LEU A 103 -7.36 0.05 -4.07
C LEU A 103 -7.60 0.72 -5.43
N LEU A 104 -8.86 1.10 -5.72
CA LEU A 104 -9.17 1.87 -6.92
C LEU A 104 -8.43 3.23 -6.92
N GLN A 105 -8.27 3.87 -5.77
CA GLN A 105 -7.47 5.10 -5.68
C GLN A 105 -5.99 4.88 -5.96
N ILE A 106 -5.40 3.75 -5.51
CA ILE A 106 -4.01 3.37 -5.85
C ILE A 106 -3.88 3.15 -7.36
N VAL A 107 -4.76 2.35 -7.95
CA VAL A 107 -4.80 2.05 -9.39
C VAL A 107 -4.88 3.35 -10.21
N ASN A 108 -5.79 4.25 -9.82
CA ASN A 108 -5.91 5.57 -10.44
C ASN A 108 -4.66 6.44 -10.22
N GLY A 109 -4.03 6.36 -9.05
CA GLY A 109 -2.85 7.14 -8.70
C GLY A 109 -1.63 6.82 -9.55
N PHE A 110 -1.44 5.54 -9.90
CA PHE A 110 -0.40 5.11 -10.86
C PHE A 110 -0.77 5.38 -12.33
N GLY A 111 -1.99 5.84 -12.61
CA GLY A 111 -2.50 6.02 -13.98
C GLY A 111 -2.72 4.69 -14.70
N PHE A 112 -2.95 3.61 -13.94
CA PHE A 112 -3.12 2.29 -14.49
C PHE A 112 -4.47 2.18 -15.22
N PRO A 113 -4.55 1.53 -16.40
CA PRO A 113 -5.81 1.34 -17.08
C PRO A 113 -6.74 0.48 -16.23
N LYS A 114 -8.02 0.86 -16.14
CA LYS A 114 -9.03 0.13 -15.36
C LYS A 114 -9.52 -1.15 -16.04
N LYS A 115 -9.13 -1.36 -17.29
CA LYS A 115 -9.49 -2.49 -18.14
C LYS A 115 -8.30 -2.84 -19.01
N CYS A 116 -8.20 -4.11 -19.34
CA CYS A 116 -7.28 -4.61 -20.36
C CYS A 116 -7.81 -4.27 -21.76
N PRO A 117 -6.95 -4.20 -22.80
CA PRO A 117 -5.51 -4.50 -22.78
C PRO A 117 -4.65 -3.38 -22.17
N ILE A 118 -3.51 -3.76 -21.58
CA ILE A 118 -2.49 -2.85 -21.02
C ILE A 118 -1.31 -2.80 -22.00
N ALA A 119 -0.88 -1.60 -22.37
CA ALA A 119 0.27 -1.41 -23.26
C ALA A 119 1.61 -1.64 -22.53
N ALA A 120 2.64 -2.04 -23.26
CA ALA A 120 4.02 -2.07 -22.78
C ALA A 120 4.52 -0.64 -22.53
N LYS A 121 4.43 -0.19 -21.28
CA LYS A 121 4.93 1.11 -20.86
C LYS A 121 5.12 1.18 -19.36
N LYS A 122 5.71 2.29 -18.93
CA LYS A 122 5.88 2.64 -17.52
C LYS A 122 4.70 3.47 -17.03
N PHE A 123 4.12 3.05 -15.91
CA PHE A 123 3.05 3.75 -15.20
C PHE A 123 3.61 4.27 -13.88
N CYS A 124 3.58 5.59 -13.67
CA CYS A 124 4.21 6.22 -12.53
C CYS A 124 3.19 6.99 -11.69
N ALA A 125 3.27 6.80 -10.37
CA ALA A 125 2.67 7.69 -9.40
C ALA A 125 3.72 8.72 -8.97
N THR A 126 3.40 9.99 -9.16
CA THR A 126 4.18 11.08 -8.57
C THR A 126 3.98 11.05 -7.05
N GLY A 127 5.04 11.25 -6.26
CA GLY A 127 5.04 11.14 -4.79
C GLY A 127 4.13 12.12 -4.03
N ASN A 128 3.26 12.82 -4.73
CA ASN A 128 2.20 13.69 -4.22
C ASN A 128 0.82 12.99 -4.20
N LYS A 129 0.73 11.73 -4.66
CA LYS A 129 -0.49 10.94 -4.53
C LYS A 129 -0.55 10.38 -3.12
N SER A 130 -1.69 10.62 -2.46
CA SER A 130 -1.92 10.15 -1.11
C SER A 130 -3.33 9.60 -0.95
N ILE A 131 -3.47 8.66 -0.02
CA ILE A 131 -4.76 8.06 0.35
C ILE A 131 -4.93 8.21 1.85
N SER A 132 -5.99 8.89 2.26
CA SER A 132 -6.30 9.03 3.67
C SER A 132 -6.76 7.69 4.25
N ILE A 133 -6.08 7.25 5.29
CA ILE A 133 -6.45 6.12 6.15
C ILE A 133 -6.91 6.60 7.53
N ALA A 134 -7.24 7.88 7.69
CA ALA A 134 -7.65 8.46 8.97
C ALA A 134 -8.82 7.70 9.63
N LYS A 135 -9.75 7.15 8.82
CA LYS A 135 -10.85 6.31 9.32
C LYS A 135 -10.39 5.01 10.01
N PHE A 136 -9.19 4.55 9.72
CA PHE A 136 -8.56 3.36 10.29
C PHE A 136 -7.48 3.70 11.32
N LYS A 137 -7.28 4.96 11.70
CA LYS A 137 -6.20 5.37 12.62
C LYS A 137 -6.21 4.63 13.96
N ASN A 138 -7.40 4.30 14.47
CA ASN A 138 -7.58 3.57 15.73
C ASN A 138 -7.40 2.05 15.57
N GLN A 139 -7.28 1.57 14.32
CA GLN A 139 -7.12 0.16 13.95
C GLN A 139 -5.68 -0.16 13.52
N LEU A 140 -4.78 0.82 13.50
CA LEU A 140 -3.38 0.63 13.08
C LEU A 140 -2.59 -0.34 13.95
N SER A 141 -2.99 -0.51 15.22
CA SER A 141 -2.44 -1.56 16.08
C SER A 141 -2.64 -2.96 15.51
N MET A 142 -3.74 -3.23 14.81
CA MET A 142 -3.97 -4.51 14.14
C MET A 142 -3.08 -4.72 12.93
N ALA A 143 -2.64 -3.63 12.29
CA ALA A 143 -1.71 -3.67 11.18
C ALA A 143 -0.24 -3.79 11.64
N ALA A 144 0.05 -3.56 12.93
CA ALA A 144 1.39 -3.60 13.50
C ALA A 144 2.10 -4.94 13.29
N GLY A 145 3.42 -4.90 13.12
CA GLY A 145 4.27 -6.04 12.80
C GLY A 145 4.58 -6.16 11.31
N LEU A 146 5.23 -7.27 10.97
CA LEU A 146 5.59 -7.63 9.60
C LEU A 146 4.35 -8.12 8.84
N THR A 147 4.21 -7.67 7.60
CA THR A 147 3.26 -8.19 6.63
C THR A 147 4.02 -8.48 5.34
N GLU A 148 3.83 -9.69 4.82
CA GLU A 148 4.39 -10.10 3.53
C GLU A 148 3.25 -10.37 2.56
N LEU A 149 3.36 -9.79 1.36
CA LEU A 149 2.44 -9.97 0.26
C LEU A 149 3.20 -10.56 -0.91
N LYS A 150 2.68 -11.62 -1.52
CA LYS A 150 3.16 -12.14 -2.79
C LYS A 150 2.01 -12.13 -3.79
N LEU A 151 2.30 -11.65 -5.00
CA LEU A 151 1.37 -11.60 -6.12
C LEU A 151 1.97 -12.40 -7.27
N ASN A 152 1.34 -13.52 -7.60
CA ASN A 152 1.65 -14.29 -8.81
C ASN A 152 0.62 -13.89 -9.87
N ILE A 153 1.06 -13.49 -11.05
CA ILE A 153 0.18 -12.93 -12.09
C ILE A 153 0.43 -13.67 -13.40
N ASP A 154 -0.61 -14.30 -13.91
CA ASP A 154 -0.64 -14.93 -15.22
C ASP A 154 -1.23 -13.97 -16.26
N HIS A 155 -0.46 -13.74 -17.33
CA HIS A 155 -0.84 -12.96 -18.49
C HIS A 155 -1.01 -13.88 -19.70
N ASP A 156 -1.63 -13.39 -20.78
CA ASP A 156 -1.79 -14.14 -22.03
C ASP A 156 -0.46 -14.50 -22.72
N ASN A 157 0.61 -13.78 -22.41
CA ASN A 157 1.91 -13.91 -23.06
C ASN A 157 3.10 -14.03 -22.09
N GLY A 158 2.86 -14.44 -20.85
CA GLY A 158 3.89 -14.68 -19.86
C GLY A 158 3.39 -14.56 -18.43
N LYS A 159 4.33 -14.41 -17.49
CA LYS A 159 4.03 -14.36 -16.05
C LYS A 159 4.66 -13.14 -15.40
N SER A 160 4.16 -12.77 -14.23
CA SER A 160 4.82 -11.84 -13.33
C SER A 160 4.72 -12.34 -11.90
N CYS A 161 5.69 -11.96 -11.10
CA CYS A 161 5.68 -12.28 -9.68
C CYS A 161 6.23 -11.08 -8.93
N VAL A 162 5.47 -10.53 -7.99
CA VAL A 162 5.90 -9.41 -7.15
C VAL A 162 5.78 -9.80 -5.69
N ALA A 163 6.87 -9.66 -4.94
CA ALA A 163 6.91 -9.86 -3.50
C ALA A 163 7.14 -8.52 -2.79
N VAL A 164 6.32 -8.24 -1.79
CA VAL A 164 6.37 -7.03 -0.96
C VAL A 164 6.46 -7.43 0.49
N SER A 165 7.41 -6.85 1.22
CA SER A 165 7.54 -6.97 2.66
C SER A 165 7.47 -5.58 3.27
N LEU A 166 6.56 -5.39 4.22
CA LEU A 166 6.37 -4.13 4.92
C LEU A 166 6.21 -4.36 6.42
N THR A 167 6.68 -3.41 7.21
CA THR A 167 6.50 -3.40 8.67
C THR A 167 5.73 -2.16 9.07
N VAL A 168 4.67 -2.35 9.86
CA VAL A 168 4.01 -1.25 10.57
C VAL A 168 4.47 -1.31 12.01
N SER A 169 4.93 -0.20 12.57
CA SER A 169 5.34 -0.17 13.98
C SER A 169 5.06 1.18 14.61
N LYS A 170 4.89 1.16 15.93
CA LYS A 170 4.71 2.37 16.73
C LYS A 170 6.09 2.89 17.14
N ARG A 171 6.32 4.20 17.05
CA ARG A 171 7.46 4.86 17.70
C ARG A 171 7.09 5.33 19.09
#